data_AF-A0A7M4DY94-F1
#
_entry.id   AF-A0A7M4DY94-F1
#
_cell.length_a   1.000
_cell.length_b   1.000
_cell.length_c   1.000
_cell.angle_alpha   90.00
_cell.angle_beta   90.00
_cell.angle_gamma   90.00
#
_symmetry.space_group_name_H-M   'P 1'
#
loop_
_entity.id
_entity.type
_entity.pdbx_description
1 polymer ?
#
loop_
_entity_poly.entity_id
_entity_poly.type
_entity_poly.pdbx_seq_one_letter_code
_entity_poly.pdbx_strand_id
1 'polypeptide(L)'
;MAPLGEDTPLMGHCSSSLSSTEAGTLQVHMYHQPGTPNSSGTLTFSFGEYLAEELCVAAAKACGILPVCHCLFALATEDLSSWFPPNHVFTVSDATSLVVVYRIRFLFPNWCGPGKSQRFQLLQDRASAVLDQPVIDYLFAQSRSDFLRGLVVGALSWQTLEACLCLAVLDMLRIAKESRQSLGRTFSCVSYKSCLPEGLRDQIQQRGFLTRKRIRRKFGQSLRRLGACQTDARYLKIKYLLDLARLQGAGAEECFCVRFPGAAAPETLIHVAGESGVFWSHSGDETRQPFCDFPEIADIGIKQASRDSQPVENRVVTITKTDNRLLELEFPSLREALSFVSLLDGYYRLTADAHHYFCKEVAPPRLLEDLENRCHGPISSEFAVHKLKAAGSSPGLCLLRRSPQDFDSYLLTVCVETALGMDYKRCLIRKDPDGGYGLSGVARRFGSLRELLGTYQHCSLQADGVAMRLADCCPPRPKGTVNPLLVHAYTRTPRAAPGLGAHSWQAPWDVQLTPGPLPPQEDKKIVHGNVSAKKVLLAREGDAAGRSPPFIKLSDPGVSITVLAPERECPPRVGAGLSLPQQGGAPFRARHRKTPPPRDTAPPPPQGSPTGMLWRSQAWKPGLPGPKRAL
;
A
#
# COMPACT_ATOMS: atom_id res chain seq x y z
N MET A 1 -42.38 31.16 13.06
CA MET A 1 -41.43 30.14 13.58
C MET A 1 -40.11 30.31 12.84
N ALA A 2 -38.98 30.09 13.51
CA ALA A 2 -37.64 30.40 12.97
C ALA A 2 -37.16 29.37 11.93
N PRO A 3 -36.25 29.74 11.02
CA PRO A 3 -35.54 28.78 10.19
C PRO A 3 -34.51 28.00 11.02
N LEU A 4 -34.47 26.68 10.87
CA LEU A 4 -33.38 25.85 11.38
C LEU A 4 -32.25 25.86 10.34
N GLY A 5 -31.08 26.39 10.72
CA GLY A 5 -29.89 26.36 9.86
C GLY A 5 -29.31 24.95 9.76
N GLU A 6 -28.84 24.55 8.57
CA GLU A 6 -28.10 23.30 8.36
C GLU A 6 -26.60 23.42 8.74
N ASP A 7 -26.27 24.21 9.77
CA ASP A 7 -24.93 24.23 10.39
C ASP A 7 -24.74 22.97 11.25
N THR A 8 -24.75 21.81 10.58
CA THR A 8 -24.23 20.58 11.16
C THR A 8 -22.73 20.75 11.32
N PRO A 9 -22.14 20.55 12.51
CA PRO A 9 -20.71 20.74 12.70
C PRO A 9 -19.94 19.82 11.75
N LEU A 10 -19.17 20.43 10.86
CA LEU A 10 -18.15 19.73 10.09
C LEU A 10 -17.21 19.09 11.13
N MET A 11 -17.15 17.75 11.17
CA MET A 11 -16.10 17.07 11.94
C MET A 11 -14.76 17.68 11.51
N GLY A 12 -13.97 18.08 12.50
CA GLY A 12 -12.86 19.03 12.34
C GLY A 12 -12.09 18.80 11.06
N HIS A 13 -12.02 19.83 10.22
CA HIS A 13 -11.23 19.80 9.01
C HIS A 13 -9.78 19.43 9.38
N CYS A 14 -9.31 18.26 8.95
CA CYS A 14 -7.88 18.00 8.80
C CYS A 14 -7.31 18.76 7.58
N SER A 15 -7.75 20.02 7.40
CA SER A 15 -7.00 21.10 6.79
C SER A 15 -5.97 21.59 7.81
N SER A 16 -5.21 20.65 8.38
CA SER A 16 -4.05 20.94 9.20
C SER A 16 -2.94 21.40 8.28
N SER A 17 -2.89 22.71 8.03
CA SER A 17 -1.59 23.35 7.96
C SER A 17 -0.87 22.97 9.26
N LEU A 18 0.19 22.17 9.18
CA LEU A 18 0.95 21.69 10.36
C LEU A 18 1.80 22.82 10.99
N SER A 19 1.46 24.07 10.70
CA SER A 19 2.15 25.31 11.06
C SER A 19 1.87 25.76 12.50
N SER A 20 1.93 24.81 13.44
CA SER A 20 2.27 25.06 14.83
C SER A 20 3.42 24.12 15.24
N THR A 21 4.38 23.93 14.34
CA THR A 21 5.69 23.36 14.62
C THR A 21 6.36 24.21 15.70
N GLU A 22 6.66 23.60 16.84
CA GLU A 22 7.58 24.18 17.81
C GLU A 22 8.95 24.36 17.12
N ALA A 23 9.62 25.49 17.39
CA ALA A 23 10.90 25.82 16.77
C ALA A 23 11.97 24.79 17.15
N GLY A 24 12.75 24.32 16.18
CA GLY A 24 13.77 23.30 16.38
C GLY A 24 13.22 21.88 16.57
N THR A 25 12.20 21.50 15.79
CA THR A 25 11.64 20.14 15.81
C THR A 25 11.59 19.48 14.43
N LEU A 26 11.98 18.20 14.36
CA LEU A 26 11.78 17.33 13.20
C LEU A 26 10.55 16.45 13.44
N GLN A 27 9.57 16.52 12.54
CA GLN A 27 8.32 15.78 12.63
C GLN A 27 8.24 14.71 11.52
N VAL A 28 8.11 13.45 11.93
CA VAL A 28 7.86 12.31 11.04
C VAL A 28 6.37 11.98 11.06
N HIS A 29 5.67 12.39 10.01
CA HIS A 29 4.23 12.15 9.85
C HIS A 29 3.96 10.73 9.32
N MET A 30 2.92 10.09 9.87
CA MET A 30 2.55 8.70 9.62
C MET A 30 1.07 8.60 9.25
N TYR A 31 0.72 7.88 8.19
CA TYR A 31 -0.65 7.82 7.67
C TYR A 31 -1.58 6.91 8.47
N HIS A 32 -1.05 5.92 9.19
CA HIS A 32 -1.83 5.02 10.05
C HIS A 32 -1.04 4.61 11.29
N GLN A 33 -1.66 4.72 12.48
CA GLN A 33 -1.14 4.14 13.72
C GLN A 33 -2.14 3.15 14.35
N PRO A 34 -1.70 1.95 14.80
CA PRO A 34 -2.57 1.00 15.48
C PRO A 34 -3.25 1.55 16.75
N GLY A 35 -4.37 0.93 17.13
CA GLY A 35 -5.06 1.16 18.41
C GLY A 35 -5.83 2.48 18.56
N THR A 36 -5.70 3.41 17.61
CA THR A 36 -6.33 4.74 17.66
C THR A 36 -7.33 4.92 16.51
N PRO A 37 -8.56 5.44 16.73
CA PRO A 37 -9.53 5.62 15.65
C PRO A 37 -9.18 6.81 14.72
N ASN A 38 -9.17 6.58 13.40
CA ASN A 38 -8.88 7.57 12.35
C ASN A 38 -7.49 8.25 12.46
N SER A 39 -6.53 7.65 13.13
CA SER A 39 -5.20 8.22 13.37
C SER A 39 -4.27 8.14 12.16
N SER A 40 -4.01 9.28 11.54
CA SER A 40 -2.62 9.63 11.28
C SER A 40 -1.90 9.92 12.61
N GLY A 41 -0.59 9.73 12.64
CA GLY A 41 0.27 10.02 13.79
C GLY A 41 1.44 10.91 13.38
N THR A 42 2.15 11.46 14.36
CA THR A 42 3.40 12.17 14.16
C THR A 42 4.37 11.78 15.28
N LEU A 43 5.61 11.45 14.94
CA LEU A 43 6.71 11.37 15.89
C LEU A 43 7.49 12.69 15.83
N THR A 44 7.82 13.26 16.98
CA THR A 44 8.56 14.53 17.08
C THR A 44 9.93 14.29 17.70
N PHE A 45 10.96 14.83 17.06
CA PHE A 45 12.36 14.76 17.47
C PHE A 45 12.89 16.19 17.69
N SER A 46 13.71 16.37 18.72
CA SER A 46 14.26 17.66 19.16
C SER A 46 15.59 17.98 18.49
N PHE A 47 16.36 18.94 19.02
CA PHE A 47 17.77 19.18 18.68
C PHE A 47 18.58 17.88 18.61
N GLY A 48 19.35 17.69 17.54
CA GLY A 48 20.19 16.52 17.31
C GLY A 48 20.46 16.22 15.83
N GLU A 49 21.17 15.12 15.59
CA GLU A 49 21.35 14.51 14.26
C GLU A 49 20.61 13.16 14.22
N TYR A 50 19.90 12.87 13.13
CA TYR A 50 19.09 11.65 12.98
C TYR A 50 19.23 11.02 11.60
N LEU A 51 19.48 9.71 11.51
CA LEU A 51 19.51 8.99 10.23
C LEU A 51 18.08 8.69 9.74
N ALA A 52 17.87 8.83 8.43
CA ALA A 52 16.59 8.49 7.79
C ALA A 52 16.16 7.04 8.04
N GLU A 53 17.08 6.08 8.09
CA GLU A 53 16.76 4.69 8.44
C GLU A 53 16.31 4.54 9.90
N GLU A 54 16.91 5.27 10.86
CA GLU A 54 16.52 5.23 12.27
C GLU A 54 15.12 5.82 12.49
N LEU A 55 14.83 6.94 11.84
CA LEU A 55 13.51 7.56 11.81
C LEU A 55 12.47 6.62 11.17
N CYS A 56 12.83 5.92 10.09
CA CYS A 56 12.01 4.86 9.49
C CYS A 56 11.82 3.65 10.42
N VAL A 57 12.79 3.29 11.27
CA VAL A 57 12.64 2.23 12.28
C VAL A 57 11.72 2.68 13.40
N ALA A 58 11.84 3.92 13.88
CA ALA A 58 10.95 4.49 14.89
C ALA A 58 9.49 4.56 14.38
N ALA A 59 9.29 5.05 13.15
CA ALA A 59 7.98 5.09 12.50
C ALA A 59 7.42 3.68 12.25
N ALA A 60 8.25 2.73 11.81
CA ALA A 60 7.84 1.33 11.64
C ALA A 60 7.36 0.70 12.96
N LYS A 61 8.09 0.89 14.06
CA LYS A 61 7.69 0.45 15.41
C LYS A 61 6.35 1.06 15.83
N ALA A 62 6.20 2.38 15.68
CA ALA A 62 4.95 3.09 16.03
C ALA A 62 3.75 2.62 15.19
N CYS A 63 3.96 2.34 13.90
CA CYS A 63 2.95 1.87 12.96
C CYS A 63 2.67 0.34 13.06
N GLY A 64 3.43 -0.41 13.85
CA GLY A 64 3.32 -1.87 13.93
C GLY A 64 3.84 -2.62 12.69
N ILE A 65 4.67 -1.99 11.86
CA ILE A 65 5.27 -2.59 10.68
C ILE A 65 6.41 -3.52 11.10
N LEU A 66 6.38 -4.78 10.66
CA LEU A 66 7.40 -5.77 11.00
C LEU A 66 8.74 -5.51 10.26
N PRO A 67 9.90 -5.86 10.84
CA PRO A 67 11.20 -5.75 10.18
C PRO A 67 11.27 -6.35 8.77
N VAL A 68 10.58 -7.45 8.50
CA VAL A 68 10.50 -8.09 7.17
C VAL A 68 9.79 -7.22 6.11
N CYS A 69 9.02 -6.22 6.54
CA CYS A 69 8.28 -5.28 5.69
C CYS A 69 8.88 -3.86 5.67
N HIS A 70 9.81 -3.55 6.58
CA HIS A 70 10.44 -2.23 6.72
C HIS A 70 11.10 -1.71 5.43
N CYS A 71 11.72 -2.60 4.66
CA CYS A 71 12.37 -2.29 3.38
C CYS A 71 11.42 -1.83 2.25
N LEU A 72 10.10 -1.81 2.48
CA LEU A 72 9.12 -1.23 1.55
C LEU A 72 8.91 0.29 1.76
N PHE A 73 9.46 0.85 2.85
CA PHE A 73 9.20 2.22 3.29
C PHE A 73 10.42 3.13 3.16
N ALA A 74 10.17 4.43 3.03
CA ALA A 74 11.17 5.50 3.07
C ALA A 74 10.55 6.80 3.62
N LEU A 75 11.38 7.84 3.76
CA LEU A 75 10.93 9.21 4.05
C LEU A 75 10.87 10.04 2.77
N ALA A 76 9.81 10.83 2.62
CA ALA A 76 9.72 11.89 1.61
C ALA A 76 9.55 13.27 2.26
N THR A 77 9.75 14.32 1.47
CA THR A 77 9.31 15.69 1.78
C THR A 77 7.79 15.76 1.91
N GLU A 78 7.26 16.72 2.68
CA GLU A 78 5.80 16.86 2.93
C GLU A 78 4.97 17.03 1.64
N ASP A 79 5.54 17.71 0.64
CA ASP A 79 4.98 17.96 -0.69
C ASP A 79 5.12 16.77 -1.67
N LEU A 80 5.83 15.71 -1.26
CA LEU A 80 6.23 14.55 -2.08
C LEU A 80 7.14 14.86 -3.28
N SER A 81 7.79 16.04 -3.32
CA SER A 81 8.72 16.40 -4.42
C SER A 81 10.03 15.59 -4.40
N SER A 82 10.42 15.01 -3.27
CA SER A 82 11.64 14.20 -3.19
C SER A 82 11.64 13.18 -2.05
N TRP A 83 12.46 12.15 -2.20
CA TRP A 83 12.69 11.10 -1.20
C TRP A 83 14.11 11.17 -0.65
N PHE A 84 14.28 10.82 0.62
CA PHE A 84 15.57 10.77 1.28
C PHE A 84 16.19 9.36 1.20
N PRO A 85 17.48 9.21 0.87
CA PRO A 85 18.17 7.93 0.97
C PRO A 85 18.29 7.51 2.45
N PRO A 86 18.40 6.21 2.77
CA PRO A 86 18.34 5.70 4.15
C PRO A 86 19.50 6.15 5.05
N ASN A 87 20.62 6.56 4.47
CA ASN A 87 21.78 7.14 5.14
C ASN A 87 21.74 8.68 5.27
N HIS A 88 20.67 9.36 4.83
CA HIS A 88 20.55 10.80 4.98
C HIS A 88 20.51 11.20 6.46
N VAL A 89 21.33 12.17 6.84
CA VAL A 89 21.35 12.75 8.20
C VAL A 89 20.53 14.03 8.20
N PHE A 90 19.47 14.06 9.01
CA PHE A 90 18.73 15.27 9.32
C PHE A 90 19.38 15.97 10.50
N THR A 91 19.77 17.23 10.32
CA THR A 91 20.28 18.11 11.38
C THR A 91 19.15 19.02 11.90
N VAL A 92 18.86 18.93 13.19
CA VAL A 92 17.79 19.69 13.85
C VAL A 92 18.39 20.77 14.74
N SER A 93 18.05 22.02 14.47
CA SER A 93 18.59 23.20 15.15
C SER A 93 17.47 24.17 15.51
N ASP A 94 17.67 25.04 16.50
CA ASP A 94 16.64 25.98 17.00
C ASP A 94 15.97 26.84 15.91
N ALA A 95 16.67 27.08 14.79
CA ALA A 95 16.18 27.85 13.65
C ALA A 95 15.40 27.03 12.60
N THR A 96 15.38 25.70 12.70
CA THR A 96 14.84 24.80 11.67
C THR A 96 13.83 23.80 12.23
N SER A 97 12.56 23.96 11.83
CA SER A 97 11.55 22.91 12.01
C SER A 97 11.26 22.24 10.67
N LEU A 98 11.29 20.90 10.64
CA LEU A 98 11.22 20.08 9.43
C LEU A 98 10.07 19.09 9.51
N VAL A 99 9.32 18.92 8.41
CA VAL A 99 8.27 17.90 8.29
C VAL A 99 8.63 16.92 7.18
N VAL A 100 8.66 15.63 7.52
CA VAL A 100 8.89 14.53 6.58
C VAL A 100 7.79 13.49 6.74
N VAL A 101 7.44 12.80 5.66
CA VAL A 101 6.36 11.80 5.64
C VAL A 101 6.92 10.39 5.49
N TYR A 102 6.58 9.51 6.43
CA TYR A 102 6.87 8.08 6.35
C TYR A 102 5.89 7.43 5.38
N ARG A 103 6.40 6.81 4.30
CA ARG A 103 5.56 6.28 3.22
C ARG A 103 6.10 4.97 2.69
N ILE A 104 5.18 4.11 2.23
CA ILE A 104 5.51 3.00 1.34
C ILE A 104 5.99 3.61 0.03
N ARG A 105 7.21 3.29 -0.36
CA ARG A 105 7.87 3.71 -1.61
C ARG A 105 7.91 2.56 -2.61
N PHE A 106 8.39 1.40 -2.16
CA PHE A 106 8.59 0.23 -3.01
C PHE A 106 7.32 -0.62 -3.04
N LEU A 107 6.61 -0.61 -4.18
CA LEU A 107 5.33 -1.30 -4.34
C LEU A 107 5.29 -2.08 -5.66
N PHE A 108 4.65 -3.25 -5.62
CA PHE A 108 4.45 -4.14 -6.76
C PHE A 108 2.94 -4.30 -6.96
N PRO A 109 2.29 -3.58 -7.91
CA PRO A 109 0.84 -3.53 -8.07
C PRO A 109 0.08 -4.86 -7.98
N ASN A 110 0.63 -5.96 -8.50
CA ASN A 110 0.08 -7.31 -8.46
C ASN A 110 0.38 -8.06 -7.14
N TRP A 111 0.50 -7.35 -6.01
CA TRP A 111 0.63 -7.94 -4.66
C TRP A 111 -0.60 -8.76 -4.24
N CYS A 112 -1.74 -8.63 -4.93
CA CYS A 112 -2.93 -9.47 -4.75
C CYS A 112 -3.66 -9.77 -6.08
N GLY A 113 -4.31 -10.93 -6.15
CA GLY A 113 -4.85 -11.53 -7.39
C GLY A 113 -4.35 -12.97 -7.62
N PRO A 114 -4.67 -13.61 -8.76
CA PRO A 114 -3.87 -14.70 -9.33
C PRO A 114 -2.62 -14.14 -10.03
N GLY A 115 -1.54 -14.92 -10.16
CA GLY A 115 -0.31 -14.49 -10.86
C GLY A 115 0.55 -13.45 -10.12
N LYS A 116 0.42 -13.38 -8.78
CA LYS A 116 1.03 -12.33 -7.95
C LYS A 116 2.56 -12.30 -7.97
N SER A 117 3.11 -11.11 -7.70
CA SER A 117 4.40 -10.96 -7.00
C SER A 117 4.29 -11.52 -5.57
N GLN A 118 5.30 -12.27 -5.10
CA GLN A 118 5.22 -13.04 -3.85
C GLN A 118 6.54 -12.97 -3.07
N ARG A 119 6.49 -13.11 -1.73
CA ARG A 119 7.70 -13.47 -0.99
C ARG A 119 7.99 -14.95 -1.22
N PHE A 120 9.20 -15.30 -1.67
CA PHE A 120 9.55 -16.71 -1.88
C PHE A 120 9.49 -17.47 -0.56
N GLN A 121 8.98 -18.70 -0.58
CA GLN A 121 9.08 -19.65 0.52
C GLN A 121 9.63 -20.98 0.02
N LEU A 122 10.45 -21.63 0.85
CA LEU A 122 11.10 -22.90 0.54
C LEU A 122 10.13 -24.09 0.43
N LEU A 123 8.90 -23.97 0.93
CA LEU A 123 7.83 -24.91 0.62
C LEU A 123 7.12 -24.45 -0.65
N GLN A 124 7.28 -25.25 -1.71
CA GLN A 124 6.88 -24.99 -3.11
C GLN A 124 5.38 -24.77 -3.36
N ASP A 125 4.55 -24.86 -2.31
CA ASP A 125 3.08 -24.72 -2.32
C ASP A 125 2.58 -23.65 -1.33
N ARG A 126 3.46 -22.82 -0.76
CA ARG A 126 3.09 -21.78 0.23
C ARG A 126 3.53 -20.37 -0.18
N ALA A 127 2.82 -19.85 -1.17
CA ALA A 127 2.82 -18.44 -1.55
C ALA A 127 2.48 -17.53 -0.35
N SER A 128 3.46 -16.79 0.17
CA SER A 128 3.21 -15.79 1.22
C SER A 128 2.81 -14.44 0.64
N ALA A 129 1.95 -13.71 1.36
CA ALA A 129 1.56 -12.36 0.98
C ALA A 129 2.75 -11.39 1.09
N VAL A 130 2.93 -10.53 0.09
CA VAL A 130 3.96 -9.48 0.09
C VAL A 130 3.71 -8.46 1.20
N LEU A 131 2.43 -8.13 1.42
CA LEU A 131 1.98 -7.18 2.45
C LEU A 131 1.26 -7.94 3.56
N ASP A 132 1.64 -7.67 4.82
CA ASP A 132 0.93 -8.13 6.01
C ASP A 132 -0.26 -7.20 6.34
N GLN A 133 -0.93 -7.40 7.47
CA GLN A 133 -2.09 -6.57 7.81
C GLN A 133 -1.71 -5.10 8.14
N PRO A 134 -0.73 -4.80 9.01
CA PRO A 134 -0.25 -3.43 9.22
C PRO A 134 0.13 -2.71 7.93
N VAL A 135 0.84 -3.36 7.00
CA VAL A 135 1.22 -2.75 5.72
C VAL A 135 0.01 -2.49 4.81
N ILE A 136 -0.99 -3.38 4.79
CA ILE A 136 -2.25 -3.14 4.04
C ILE A 136 -3.04 -1.98 4.63
N ASP A 137 -3.09 -1.87 5.96
CA ASP A 137 -3.78 -0.77 6.64
C ASP A 137 -3.07 0.58 6.42
N TYR A 138 -1.74 0.57 6.41
CA TYR A 138 -0.93 1.74 6.09
C TYR A 138 -1.06 2.17 4.63
N LEU A 139 -0.94 1.23 3.68
CA LEU A 139 -1.11 1.47 2.25
C LEU A 139 -2.49 2.04 1.95
N PHE A 140 -3.53 1.49 2.57
CA PHE A 140 -4.88 2.03 2.47
C PHE A 140 -4.96 3.49 2.95
N ALA A 141 -4.38 3.81 4.12
CA ALA A 141 -4.44 5.17 4.65
C ALA A 141 -3.64 6.18 3.81
N GLN A 142 -2.46 5.78 3.33
CA GLN A 142 -1.62 6.55 2.41
C GLN A 142 -2.37 6.85 1.11
N SER A 143 -2.77 5.81 0.35
CA SER A 143 -3.45 6.00 -0.94
C SER A 143 -4.82 6.67 -0.82
N ARG A 144 -5.54 6.48 0.32
CA ARG A 144 -6.76 7.24 0.62
C ARG A 144 -6.47 8.73 0.83
N SER A 145 -5.39 9.08 1.54
CA SER A 145 -5.00 10.49 1.73
C SER A 145 -4.67 11.14 0.39
N ASP A 146 -3.85 10.46 -0.41
CA ASP A 146 -3.42 10.94 -1.73
C ASP A 146 -4.65 11.12 -2.67
N PHE A 147 -5.60 10.19 -2.66
CA PHE A 147 -6.87 10.29 -3.38
C PHE A 147 -7.72 11.48 -2.91
N LEU A 148 -7.88 11.69 -1.60
CA LEU A 148 -8.71 12.77 -1.07
C LEU A 148 -8.11 14.17 -1.29
N ARG A 149 -6.78 14.27 -1.33
CA ARG A 149 -6.02 15.47 -1.74
C ARG A 149 -6.02 15.68 -3.26
N GLY A 150 -6.49 14.71 -4.06
CA GLY A 150 -6.55 14.79 -5.52
C GLY A 150 -5.25 14.44 -6.25
N LEU A 151 -4.18 14.06 -5.55
CA LEU A 151 -2.87 13.71 -6.11
C LEU A 151 -2.89 12.49 -7.05
N VAL A 152 -3.98 11.73 -7.03
CA VAL A 152 -4.15 10.42 -7.67
C VAL A 152 -5.03 10.49 -8.93
N VAL A 153 -5.72 11.61 -9.17
CA VAL A 153 -6.77 11.69 -10.19
C VAL A 153 -6.56 12.91 -11.08
N GLY A 154 -6.18 12.66 -12.34
CA GLY A 154 -6.06 13.67 -13.39
C GLY A 154 -7.41 14.25 -13.84
N ALA A 155 -7.45 14.80 -15.06
CA ALA A 155 -8.62 15.50 -15.59
C ALA A 155 -9.95 14.72 -15.39
N LEU A 156 -10.86 15.28 -14.60
CA LEU A 156 -12.05 14.61 -14.09
C LEU A 156 -13.08 14.30 -15.19
N SER A 157 -13.02 13.08 -15.75
CA SER A 157 -14.01 12.59 -16.70
C SER A 157 -15.32 12.13 -16.02
N TRP A 158 -16.40 12.00 -16.79
CA TRP A 158 -17.66 11.42 -16.29
C TRP A 158 -17.55 9.95 -15.87
N GLN A 159 -16.57 9.20 -16.39
CA GLN A 159 -16.30 7.81 -15.94
C GLN A 159 -15.55 7.81 -14.61
N THR A 160 -14.61 8.74 -14.44
CA THR A 160 -13.86 9.00 -13.21
C THR A 160 -14.82 9.32 -12.04
N LEU A 161 -15.88 10.09 -12.29
CA LEU A 161 -16.92 10.41 -11.30
C LEU A 161 -17.57 9.15 -10.68
N GLU A 162 -17.96 8.17 -11.50
CA GLU A 162 -18.67 6.98 -11.01
C GLU A 162 -17.71 6.07 -10.20
N ALA A 163 -16.46 5.93 -10.65
CA ALA A 163 -15.42 5.25 -9.89
C ALA A 163 -15.14 5.91 -8.52
N CYS A 164 -15.00 7.24 -8.47
CA CYS A 164 -14.83 7.98 -7.23
C CYS A 164 -16.02 7.79 -6.26
N LEU A 165 -17.25 7.76 -6.76
CA LEU A 165 -18.44 7.49 -5.95
C LEU A 165 -18.47 6.05 -5.43
N CYS A 166 -17.99 5.06 -6.21
CA CYS A 166 -17.82 3.68 -5.74
C CYS A 166 -16.76 3.55 -4.65
N LEU A 167 -15.59 4.20 -4.81
CA LEU A 167 -14.54 4.28 -3.78
C LEU A 167 -15.08 4.89 -2.47
N ALA A 168 -15.87 5.96 -2.56
CA ALA A 168 -16.52 6.57 -1.41
C ALA A 168 -17.55 5.65 -0.71
N VAL A 169 -18.24 4.77 -1.45
CA VAL A 169 -19.11 3.74 -0.83
C VAL A 169 -18.27 2.72 -0.06
N LEU A 170 -17.16 2.23 -0.64
CA LEU A 170 -16.25 1.30 0.05
C LEU A 170 -15.66 1.92 1.34
N ASP A 171 -15.24 3.19 1.29
CA ASP A 171 -14.70 3.90 2.45
C ASP A 171 -15.75 4.09 3.57
N MET A 172 -17.00 4.47 3.25
CA MET A 172 -18.03 4.56 4.29
C MET A 172 -18.53 3.20 4.80
N LEU A 173 -18.47 2.13 4.00
CA LEU A 173 -18.66 0.76 4.51
C LEU A 173 -17.57 0.40 5.52
N ARG A 174 -16.30 0.73 5.22
CA ARG A 174 -15.17 0.55 6.15
C ARG A 174 -15.41 1.34 7.45
N ILE A 175 -15.71 2.64 7.37
CA ILE A 175 -15.92 3.51 8.53
C ILE A 175 -17.00 2.91 9.46
N ALA A 176 -18.11 2.43 8.91
CA ALA A 176 -19.17 1.78 9.69
C ALA A 176 -18.70 0.51 10.39
N LYS A 177 -17.95 -0.35 9.68
CA LYS A 177 -17.41 -1.63 10.21
C LYS A 177 -16.39 -1.39 11.32
N GLU A 178 -15.39 -0.54 11.08
CA GLU A 178 -14.31 -0.26 12.03
C GLU A 178 -14.81 0.50 13.27
N SER A 179 -15.73 1.46 13.09
CA SER A 179 -16.37 2.17 14.19
C SER A 179 -17.42 1.33 14.94
N ARG A 180 -17.71 0.10 14.46
CA ARG A 180 -18.78 -0.79 14.93
C ARG A 180 -20.16 -0.11 14.97
N GLN A 181 -20.44 0.76 14.00
CA GLN A 181 -21.70 1.53 13.90
C GLN A 181 -22.63 0.98 12.82
N SER A 182 -23.93 1.25 12.97
CA SER A 182 -24.89 0.97 11.90
C SER A 182 -24.67 1.90 10.70
N LEU A 183 -24.98 1.41 9.49
CA LEU A 183 -24.87 2.20 8.27
C LEU A 183 -25.81 3.41 8.25
N GLY A 184 -26.95 3.32 8.94
CA GLY A 184 -27.86 4.45 9.14
C GLY A 184 -27.19 5.58 9.92
N ARG A 185 -26.60 5.26 11.09
CA ARG A 185 -25.86 6.22 11.93
C ARG A 185 -24.64 6.79 11.22
N THR A 186 -23.91 5.94 10.50
CA THR A 186 -22.74 6.37 9.72
C THR A 186 -23.15 7.35 8.62
N PHE A 187 -24.24 7.10 7.88
CA PHE A 187 -24.70 7.98 6.79
C PHE A 187 -25.44 9.25 7.26
N SER A 188 -25.85 9.33 8.53
CA SER A 188 -26.31 10.58 9.16
C SER A 188 -25.16 11.43 9.69
N CYS A 189 -24.12 10.82 10.29
CA CYS A 189 -23.03 11.54 10.95
C CYS A 189 -21.80 11.79 10.06
N VAL A 190 -21.63 11.02 8.97
CA VAL A 190 -20.53 11.18 8.01
C VAL A 190 -21.11 11.59 6.65
N SER A 191 -20.55 12.66 6.08
CA SER A 191 -20.91 13.13 4.75
C SER A 191 -20.17 12.31 3.69
N TYR A 192 -20.87 11.73 2.71
CA TYR A 192 -20.21 10.99 1.61
C TYR A 192 -19.16 11.81 0.84
N LYS A 193 -19.17 13.15 0.95
CA LYS A 193 -18.17 14.05 0.38
C LYS A 193 -16.81 13.99 1.06
N SER A 194 -16.71 13.64 2.35
CA SER A 194 -15.41 13.48 3.03
C SER A 194 -14.68 12.19 2.61
N CYS A 195 -15.29 11.42 1.70
CA CYS A 195 -14.71 10.26 1.04
C CYS A 195 -14.45 10.52 -0.46
N LEU A 196 -14.47 11.79 -0.91
CA LEU A 196 -14.22 12.20 -2.30
C LEU A 196 -13.06 13.23 -2.43
N PRO A 197 -12.35 13.25 -3.58
CA PRO A 197 -11.30 14.24 -3.89
C PRO A 197 -11.83 15.68 -3.93
N GLU A 198 -10.99 16.66 -3.61
CA GLU A 198 -11.41 18.06 -3.39
C GLU A 198 -12.12 18.71 -4.58
N GLY A 199 -11.49 18.72 -5.76
CA GLY A 199 -12.14 19.23 -6.97
C GLY A 199 -13.47 18.53 -7.31
N LEU A 200 -13.68 17.28 -6.86
CA LEU A 200 -14.96 16.59 -7.01
C LEU A 200 -15.99 16.98 -5.91
N ARG A 201 -15.56 17.26 -4.66
CA ARG A 201 -16.44 17.84 -3.64
C ARG A 201 -17.04 19.16 -4.15
N ASP A 202 -16.20 19.98 -4.78
CA ASP A 202 -16.55 21.31 -5.29
C ASP A 202 -17.43 21.24 -6.54
N GLN A 203 -17.06 20.40 -7.53
CA GLN A 203 -17.92 20.14 -8.69
C GLN A 203 -19.31 19.62 -8.31
N ILE A 204 -19.44 18.86 -7.22
CA ILE A 204 -20.75 18.42 -6.69
C ILE A 204 -21.46 19.57 -5.97
N GLN A 205 -20.74 20.40 -5.22
CA GLN A 205 -21.30 21.56 -4.51
C GLN A 205 -21.86 22.60 -5.48
N GLN A 206 -21.18 22.85 -6.60
CA GLN A 206 -21.60 23.77 -7.67
C GLN A 206 -22.87 23.31 -8.42
N ARG A 207 -23.27 22.02 -8.37
CA ARG A 207 -24.53 21.57 -9.01
C ARG A 207 -25.75 22.08 -8.25
N GLY A 208 -26.85 22.34 -8.98
CA GLY A 208 -28.14 22.73 -8.41
C GLY A 208 -28.71 21.73 -7.39
N PHE A 209 -29.51 22.23 -6.44
CA PHE A 209 -30.02 21.51 -5.27
C PHE A 209 -30.64 20.13 -5.58
N LEU A 210 -31.50 20.05 -6.61
CA LEU A 210 -32.15 18.80 -7.01
C LEU A 210 -31.13 17.73 -7.45
N THR A 211 -30.07 18.12 -8.15
CA THR A 211 -28.97 17.24 -8.56
C THR A 211 -28.18 16.75 -7.34
N ARG A 212 -27.84 17.64 -6.40
CA ARG A 212 -27.16 17.26 -5.13
C ARG A 212 -28.00 16.27 -4.31
N LYS A 213 -29.32 16.50 -4.23
CA LYS A 213 -30.29 15.60 -3.56
C LYS A 213 -30.42 14.25 -4.28
N ARG A 214 -30.40 14.24 -5.61
CA ARG A 214 -30.41 13.02 -6.45
C ARG A 214 -29.14 12.18 -6.26
N ILE A 215 -27.97 12.81 -6.18
CA ILE A 215 -26.69 12.14 -5.88
C ILE A 215 -26.74 11.51 -4.49
N ARG A 216 -27.08 12.26 -3.43
CA ARG A 216 -27.20 11.72 -2.05
C ARG A 216 -28.20 10.55 -1.98
N ARG A 217 -29.33 10.61 -2.70
CA ARG A 217 -30.31 9.51 -2.77
C ARG A 217 -29.74 8.27 -3.46
N LYS A 218 -29.10 8.41 -4.63
CA LYS A 218 -28.44 7.28 -5.33
C LYS A 218 -27.35 6.65 -4.46
N PHE A 219 -26.48 7.48 -3.88
CA PHE A 219 -25.41 7.04 -3.00
C PHE A 219 -25.95 6.18 -1.84
N GLY A 220 -26.94 6.71 -1.09
CA GLY A 220 -27.56 5.98 0.01
C GLY A 220 -28.34 4.72 -0.42
N GLN A 221 -28.66 4.55 -1.70
CA GLN A 221 -29.20 3.29 -2.23
C GLN A 221 -28.09 2.26 -2.46
N SER A 222 -26.96 2.66 -3.07
CA SER A 222 -25.78 1.80 -3.25
C SER A 222 -25.18 1.34 -1.92
N LEU A 223 -25.04 2.26 -0.95
CA LEU A 223 -24.52 1.97 0.39
C LEU A 223 -25.37 0.92 1.13
N ARG A 224 -26.70 0.99 1.02
CA ARG A 224 -27.60 -0.01 1.63
C ARG A 224 -27.57 -1.37 0.92
N ARG A 225 -27.42 -1.39 -0.42
CA ARG A 225 -27.29 -2.64 -1.19
C ARG A 225 -26.03 -3.41 -0.80
N LEU A 226 -24.87 -2.76 -0.83
CA LEU A 226 -23.59 -3.39 -0.48
C LEU A 226 -23.43 -3.60 1.02
N GLY A 227 -24.13 -2.81 1.84
CA GLY A 227 -24.18 -2.95 3.29
C GLY A 227 -24.82 -4.24 3.80
N ALA A 228 -25.60 -4.94 2.96
CA ALA A 228 -26.15 -6.25 3.28
C ALA A 228 -25.11 -7.39 3.16
N CYS A 229 -24.01 -7.18 2.44
CA CYS A 229 -23.00 -8.20 2.20
C CYS A 229 -22.14 -8.44 3.46
N GLN A 230 -21.96 -9.72 3.82
CA GLN A 230 -21.05 -10.13 4.89
C GLN A 230 -19.59 -9.92 4.47
N THR A 231 -19.11 -8.71 4.71
CA THR A 231 -17.75 -8.25 4.40
C THR A 231 -17.07 -7.70 5.64
N ASP A 232 -15.76 -7.92 5.75
CA ASP A 232 -14.89 -7.34 6.78
C ASP A 232 -14.14 -6.10 6.26
N ALA A 233 -13.71 -5.22 7.18
CA ALA A 233 -12.97 -4.00 6.89
C ALA A 233 -11.69 -4.25 6.09
N ARG A 234 -10.98 -5.36 6.33
CA ARG A 234 -9.78 -5.75 5.57
C ARG A 234 -10.07 -5.89 4.08
N TYR A 235 -11.13 -6.62 3.72
CA TYR A 235 -11.51 -6.82 2.33
C TYR A 235 -12.00 -5.54 1.66
N LEU A 236 -12.65 -4.63 2.42
CA LEU A 236 -13.04 -3.31 1.91
C LEU A 236 -11.81 -2.43 1.60
N LYS A 237 -10.77 -2.46 2.44
CA LYS A 237 -9.48 -1.78 2.18
C LYS A 237 -8.77 -2.33 0.95
N ILE A 238 -8.65 -3.67 0.84
CA ILE A 238 -8.04 -4.33 -0.32
C ILE A 238 -8.82 -4.02 -1.61
N LYS A 239 -10.16 -4.04 -1.56
CA LYS A 239 -11.00 -3.71 -2.73
C LYS A 239 -10.88 -2.25 -3.14
N TYR A 240 -10.79 -1.33 -2.17
CA TYR A 240 -10.56 0.09 -2.42
C TYR A 240 -9.21 0.32 -3.11
N LEU A 241 -8.14 -0.29 -2.62
CA LEU A 241 -6.80 -0.22 -3.24
C LEU A 241 -6.79 -0.77 -4.68
N LEU A 242 -7.43 -1.93 -4.90
CA LEU A 242 -7.55 -2.52 -6.24
C LEU A 242 -8.37 -1.65 -7.22
N ASP A 243 -9.44 -1.02 -6.76
CA ASP A 243 -10.25 -0.12 -7.60
C ASP A 243 -9.56 1.22 -7.85
N LEU A 244 -8.75 1.70 -6.90
CA LEU A 244 -7.97 2.94 -7.03
C LEU A 244 -6.81 2.77 -8.03
N ALA A 245 -6.06 1.68 -7.95
CA ALA A 245 -5.01 1.38 -8.94
C ALA A 245 -5.57 1.27 -10.37
N ARG A 246 -6.78 0.71 -10.53
CA ARG A 246 -7.50 0.67 -11.82
C ARG A 246 -7.99 2.04 -12.30
N LEU A 247 -8.14 3.01 -11.41
CA LEU A 247 -8.49 4.39 -11.74
C LEU A 247 -7.26 5.22 -12.14
N GLN A 248 -6.08 4.86 -11.63
CA GLN A 248 -4.78 5.46 -11.99
C GLN A 248 -4.28 4.99 -13.36
N GLY A 249 -4.53 3.72 -13.72
CA GLY A 249 -4.17 3.14 -15.02
C GLY A 249 -2.69 2.76 -15.11
N ALA A 250 -1.79 3.74 -14.98
CA ALA A 250 -0.39 3.49 -14.65
C ALA A 250 -0.26 3.03 -13.19
N GLY A 251 0.80 2.27 -12.90
CA GLY A 251 1.08 1.75 -11.56
C GLY A 251 1.63 2.81 -10.59
N ALA A 252 2.11 2.35 -9.44
CA ALA A 252 2.97 3.17 -8.59
C ALA A 252 4.37 3.25 -9.25
N GLU A 253 4.53 4.25 -10.11
CA GLU A 253 5.78 4.59 -10.79
C GLU A 253 6.29 5.95 -10.30
N GLU A 254 7.61 6.09 -10.13
CA GLU A 254 8.26 7.38 -9.89
C GLU A 254 8.88 7.88 -11.19
N CYS A 255 8.67 9.16 -11.48
CA CYS A 255 9.10 9.81 -12.71
C CYS A 255 10.10 10.93 -12.40
N PHE A 256 11.21 10.97 -13.13
CA PHE A 256 12.30 11.93 -12.92
C PHE A 256 12.59 12.71 -14.21
N CYS A 257 12.58 14.04 -14.15
CA CYS A 257 13.00 14.91 -15.24
C CYS A 257 14.53 14.97 -15.30
N VAL A 258 15.12 14.55 -16.42
CA VAL A 258 16.57 14.53 -16.63
C VAL A 258 16.93 15.03 -18.03
N ARG A 259 18.20 15.33 -18.24
CA ARG A 259 18.76 15.61 -19.57
C ARG A 259 19.85 14.60 -19.90
N PHE A 260 19.99 14.22 -21.17
CA PHE A 260 21.16 13.45 -21.60
C PHE A 260 22.40 14.39 -21.62
N PRO A 261 23.57 13.96 -21.12
CA PRO A 261 24.78 14.77 -21.14
C PRO A 261 25.11 15.29 -22.54
N GLY A 262 25.39 16.59 -22.65
CA GLY A 262 25.70 17.26 -23.92
C GLY A 262 24.53 17.48 -24.88
N ALA A 263 23.31 17.01 -24.58
CA ALA A 263 22.15 17.20 -25.45
C ALA A 263 21.49 18.58 -25.27
N ALA A 264 21.18 19.25 -26.38
CA ALA A 264 20.26 20.40 -26.44
C ALA A 264 18.78 19.98 -26.59
N ALA A 265 18.49 18.69 -26.41
CA ALA A 265 17.17 18.09 -26.56
C ALA A 265 16.23 18.47 -25.39
N PRO A 266 14.90 18.36 -25.56
CA PRO A 266 13.95 18.57 -24.47
C PRO A 266 14.12 17.56 -23.33
N GLU A 267 13.51 17.86 -22.19
CA GLU A 267 13.56 17.03 -20.99
C GLU A 267 13.11 15.60 -21.26
N THR A 268 13.86 14.65 -20.73
CA THR A 268 13.56 13.22 -20.78
C THR A 268 13.00 12.80 -19.43
N LEU A 269 11.94 12.01 -19.46
CA LEU A 269 11.35 11.41 -18.27
C LEU A 269 11.89 9.99 -18.11
N ILE A 270 12.54 9.72 -16.98
CA ILE A 270 12.85 8.36 -16.54
C ILE A 270 11.70 7.86 -15.67
N HIS A 271 11.14 6.70 -15.98
CA HIS A 271 10.03 6.08 -15.26
C HIS A 271 10.57 4.80 -14.59
N VAL A 272 10.39 4.68 -13.27
CA VAL A 272 10.83 3.52 -12.49
C VAL A 272 9.65 2.88 -11.78
N ALA A 273 9.42 1.59 -12.03
CA ALA A 273 8.31 0.84 -11.43
C ALA A 273 8.73 -0.60 -11.09
N GLY A 274 8.33 -1.08 -9.90
CA GLY A 274 8.81 -2.35 -9.34
C GLY A 274 8.50 -3.61 -10.17
N GLU A 275 7.52 -3.56 -11.08
CA GLU A 275 7.11 -4.72 -11.90
C GLU A 275 7.71 -4.77 -13.31
N SER A 276 8.30 -3.66 -13.77
CA SER A 276 8.71 -3.51 -15.16
C SER A 276 10.13 -2.97 -15.32
N GLY A 277 10.74 -2.42 -14.27
CA GLY A 277 12.11 -1.92 -14.28
C GLY A 277 12.20 -0.43 -14.60
N VAL A 278 13.18 -0.08 -15.43
CA VAL A 278 13.53 1.30 -15.82
C VAL A 278 13.16 1.54 -17.29
N PHE A 279 12.39 2.59 -17.53
CA PHE A 279 12.01 3.09 -18.85
C PHE A 279 12.39 4.56 -18.99
N TRP A 280 12.41 5.04 -20.24
CA TRP A 280 12.49 6.47 -20.53
C TRP A 280 11.52 6.86 -21.65
N SER A 281 11.13 8.13 -21.69
CA SER A 281 10.42 8.75 -22.81
C SER A 281 10.80 10.22 -22.92
N HIS A 282 10.67 10.81 -24.11
CA HIS A 282 10.81 12.26 -24.27
C HIS A 282 9.56 12.99 -23.78
N SER A 283 9.70 14.24 -23.32
CA SER A 283 8.55 15.06 -22.92
C SER A 283 7.53 15.21 -24.05
N GLY A 284 6.31 14.72 -23.85
CA GLY A 284 5.22 14.79 -24.83
C GLY A 284 5.12 13.61 -25.80
N ASP A 285 5.98 12.60 -25.70
CA ASP A 285 5.79 11.31 -26.40
C ASP A 285 5.08 10.29 -25.49
N GLU A 286 4.14 9.53 -26.05
CA GLU A 286 3.49 8.39 -25.37
C GLU A 286 4.33 7.11 -25.46
N THR A 287 5.34 7.02 -26.36
CA THR A 287 6.16 5.81 -26.50
C THR A 287 7.20 5.68 -25.37
N ARG A 288 7.00 4.68 -24.50
CA ARG A 288 7.93 4.33 -23.43
C ARG A 288 8.97 3.34 -23.94
N GLN A 289 10.24 3.70 -23.84
CA GLN A 289 11.38 2.88 -24.26
C GLN A 289 11.99 2.14 -23.05
N PRO A 290 12.12 0.80 -23.06
CA PRO A 290 12.71 0.05 -21.97
C PRO A 290 14.24 0.18 -21.94
N PHE A 291 14.83 0.28 -20.75
CA PHE A 291 16.28 0.22 -20.56
C PHE A 291 16.75 -1.11 -19.95
N CYS A 292 16.23 -1.46 -18.77
CA CYS A 292 16.58 -2.70 -18.06
C CYS A 292 15.57 -3.02 -16.94
N ASP A 293 15.47 -4.29 -16.56
CA ASP A 293 15.00 -4.70 -15.23
C ASP A 293 16.11 -4.51 -14.19
N PHE A 294 15.77 -4.47 -12.90
CA PHE A 294 16.74 -4.23 -11.82
C PHE A 294 17.87 -5.28 -11.76
N PRO A 295 17.65 -6.60 -11.92
CA PRO A 295 18.71 -7.60 -11.87
C PRO A 295 19.74 -7.51 -13.02
N GLU A 296 19.43 -6.76 -14.08
CA GLU A 296 20.35 -6.46 -15.19
C GLU A 296 21.34 -5.33 -14.85
N ILE A 297 21.17 -4.61 -13.74
CA ILE A 297 22.10 -3.57 -13.29
C ILE A 297 23.32 -4.21 -12.62
N ALA A 298 24.50 -3.74 -13.00
CA ALA A 298 25.79 -4.19 -12.49
C ALA A 298 26.46 -3.16 -11.56
N ASP A 299 26.33 -1.86 -11.86
CA ASP A 299 26.93 -0.76 -11.09
C ASP A 299 26.15 0.56 -11.31
N ILE A 300 26.23 1.48 -10.34
CA ILE A 300 25.68 2.85 -10.46
C ILE A 300 26.66 3.86 -9.85
N GLY A 301 27.20 4.74 -10.69
CA GLY A 301 28.07 5.85 -10.28
C GLY A 301 27.32 7.19 -10.24
N ILE A 302 27.67 8.05 -9.27
CA ILE A 302 27.22 9.45 -9.18
C ILE A 302 28.44 10.35 -9.34
N LYS A 303 28.34 11.42 -10.14
CA LYS A 303 29.40 12.41 -10.39
C LYS A 303 28.84 13.82 -10.43
N GLN A 304 29.64 14.83 -10.08
CA GLN A 304 29.29 16.22 -10.36
C GLN A 304 29.34 16.49 -11.87
N ALA A 305 28.35 17.21 -12.40
CA ALA A 305 28.36 17.61 -13.80
C ALA A 305 29.47 18.65 -14.04
N SER A 306 30.41 18.35 -14.94
CA SER A 306 31.45 19.30 -15.35
C SER A 306 30.89 20.27 -16.38
N ARG A 307 30.95 21.57 -16.07
CA ARG A 307 30.74 22.71 -16.98
C ARG A 307 31.75 23.79 -16.58
N ASP A 308 32.27 24.53 -17.55
CA ASP A 308 33.45 25.37 -17.33
C ASP A 308 33.25 26.45 -16.26
N SER A 309 34.25 26.58 -15.37
CA SER A 309 34.43 27.70 -14.42
C SER A 309 33.35 27.94 -13.36
N GLN A 310 32.31 27.12 -13.22
CA GLN A 310 31.25 27.28 -12.20
C GLN A 310 30.87 25.94 -11.54
N PRO A 311 30.70 25.89 -10.20
CA PRO A 311 30.26 24.67 -9.52
C PRO A 311 28.76 24.43 -9.77
N VAL A 312 28.43 23.44 -10.59
CA VAL A 312 27.04 23.10 -10.92
C VAL A 312 26.42 22.18 -9.86
N GLU A 313 25.18 22.43 -9.44
CA GLU A 313 24.42 21.55 -8.53
C GLU A 313 24.04 20.21 -9.18
N ASN A 314 23.94 20.21 -10.51
CA ASN A 314 23.60 19.05 -11.33
C ASN A 314 24.51 17.85 -11.05
N ARG A 315 23.95 16.64 -11.18
CA ARG A 315 24.68 15.38 -11.03
C ARG A 315 24.48 14.49 -12.24
N VAL A 316 25.56 13.90 -12.74
CA VAL A 316 25.51 12.84 -13.73
C VAL A 316 25.43 11.52 -12.98
N VAL A 317 24.37 10.76 -13.21
CA VAL A 317 24.23 9.37 -12.77
C VAL A 317 24.51 8.46 -13.96
N THR A 318 25.46 7.55 -13.81
CA THR A 318 25.85 6.54 -14.81
C THR A 318 25.36 5.18 -14.32
N ILE A 319 24.39 4.56 -15.02
CA ILE A 319 23.94 3.19 -14.75
C ILE A 319 24.64 2.24 -15.72
N THR A 320 25.34 1.24 -15.17
CA THR A 320 26.03 0.20 -15.94
C THR A 320 25.25 -1.11 -15.87
N LYS A 321 24.93 -1.68 -17.03
CA LYS A 321 24.28 -3.00 -17.13
C LYS A 321 25.29 -4.16 -17.13
N THR A 322 24.80 -5.37 -16.86
CA THR A 322 25.57 -6.63 -16.95
C THR A 322 26.03 -6.98 -18.37
N ASP A 323 25.45 -6.36 -19.41
CA ASP A 323 25.91 -6.42 -20.80
C ASP A 323 26.88 -5.28 -21.17
N ASN A 324 27.41 -4.57 -20.17
CA ASN A 324 28.28 -3.39 -20.25
C ASN A 324 27.67 -2.18 -21.00
N ARG A 325 26.36 -2.16 -21.27
CA ARG A 325 25.69 -0.97 -21.80
C ARG A 325 25.49 0.06 -20.69
N LEU A 326 25.64 1.32 -21.05
CA LEU A 326 25.57 2.46 -20.14
C LEU A 326 24.32 3.30 -20.41
N LEU A 327 23.81 3.96 -19.36
CA LEU A 327 22.86 5.06 -19.44
C LEU A 327 23.34 6.19 -18.54
N GLU A 328 23.60 7.36 -19.12
CA GLU A 328 24.06 8.55 -18.38
C GLU A 328 22.99 9.64 -18.37
N LEU A 329 22.71 10.16 -17.17
CA LEU A 329 21.55 11.02 -16.89
C LEU A 329 22.01 12.25 -16.08
N GLU A 330 21.83 13.46 -16.62
CA GLU A 330 22.06 14.72 -15.91
C GLU A 330 20.80 15.12 -15.13
N PHE A 331 20.81 14.88 -13.83
CA PHE A 331 19.83 15.35 -12.84
C PHE A 331 20.12 16.81 -12.46
N PRO A 332 19.09 17.63 -12.14
CA PRO A 332 19.27 19.03 -11.78
C PRO A 332 19.88 19.22 -10.37
N SER A 333 19.74 18.25 -9.47
CA SER A 333 20.24 18.36 -8.09
C SER A 333 20.82 17.05 -7.55
N LEU A 334 21.71 17.15 -6.57
CA LEU A 334 22.17 15.99 -5.79
C LEU A 334 21.03 15.31 -5.03
N ARG A 335 20.03 16.07 -4.57
CA ARG A 335 18.85 15.52 -3.87
C ARG A 335 18.10 14.54 -4.76
N GLU A 336 17.81 14.92 -6.00
CA GLU A 336 17.10 14.05 -6.95
C GLU A 336 17.94 12.87 -7.40
N ALA A 337 19.25 13.06 -7.63
CA ALA A 337 20.15 11.95 -7.95
C ALA A 337 20.18 10.89 -6.82
N LEU A 338 20.26 11.31 -5.55
CA LEU A 338 20.20 10.40 -4.40
C LEU A 338 18.81 9.77 -4.22
N SER A 339 17.73 10.53 -4.46
CA SER A 339 16.35 10.02 -4.49
C SER A 339 16.19 8.92 -5.55
N PHE A 340 16.72 9.13 -6.75
CA PHE A 340 16.68 8.17 -7.86
C PHE A 340 17.54 6.93 -7.61
N VAL A 341 18.81 7.09 -7.22
CA VAL A 341 19.70 5.95 -7.01
C VAL A 341 19.24 5.11 -5.81
N SER A 342 18.71 5.71 -4.74
CA SER A 342 18.10 4.96 -3.62
C SER A 342 16.83 4.18 -4.02
N LEU A 343 16.12 4.60 -5.08
CA LEU A 343 14.99 3.85 -5.64
C LEU A 343 15.46 2.58 -6.37
N LEU A 344 16.47 2.72 -7.24
CA LEU A 344 17.05 1.58 -7.96
C LEU A 344 17.72 0.58 -7.01
N ASP A 345 18.50 1.10 -6.06
CA ASP A 345 19.21 0.36 -5.01
C ASP A 345 18.24 -0.39 -4.06
N GLY A 346 17.12 0.25 -3.70
CA GLY A 346 16.05 -0.39 -2.92
C GLY A 346 15.29 -1.47 -3.68
N TYR A 347 14.90 -1.22 -4.94
CA TYR A 347 14.27 -2.26 -5.77
C TYR A 347 15.22 -3.43 -6.05
N TYR A 348 16.51 -3.18 -6.29
CA TYR A 348 17.51 -4.25 -6.48
C TYR A 348 17.62 -5.17 -5.26
N ARG A 349 17.56 -4.64 -4.04
CA ARG A 349 17.50 -5.48 -2.83
C ARG A 349 16.25 -6.34 -2.76
N LEU A 350 15.12 -5.83 -3.21
CA LEU A 350 13.86 -6.55 -3.21
C LEU A 350 13.81 -7.66 -4.28
N THR A 351 14.42 -7.46 -5.45
CA THR A 351 14.28 -8.36 -6.60
C THR A 351 15.51 -9.23 -6.91
N ALA A 352 16.72 -8.72 -6.71
CA ALA A 352 17.97 -9.37 -7.10
C ALA A 352 18.77 -9.89 -5.89
N ASP A 353 19.20 -9.01 -5.00
CA ASP A 353 20.08 -9.38 -3.87
C ASP A 353 19.84 -8.50 -2.63
N ALA A 354 19.15 -9.07 -1.64
CA ALA A 354 18.80 -8.44 -0.37
C ALA A 354 20.00 -7.94 0.46
N HIS A 355 21.23 -8.34 0.10
CA HIS A 355 22.47 -8.00 0.78
C HIS A 355 23.35 -7.01 0.00
N HIS A 356 22.88 -6.50 -1.14
CA HIS A 356 23.63 -5.60 -2.01
C HIS A 356 23.32 -4.11 -1.79
N TYR A 357 24.29 -3.26 -2.12
CA TYR A 357 24.12 -1.84 -2.39
C TYR A 357 25.05 -1.42 -3.54
N PHE A 358 24.62 -0.47 -4.37
CA PHE A 358 25.45 0.01 -5.49
C PHE A 358 26.54 0.99 -5.03
N CYS A 359 26.15 2.08 -4.36
CA CYS A 359 27.08 3.11 -3.91
C CYS A 359 26.88 3.49 -2.44
N LYS A 360 27.96 3.88 -1.77
CA LYS A 360 27.93 4.27 -0.34
C LYS A 360 27.11 5.54 -0.07
N GLU A 361 26.86 6.35 -1.10
CA GLU A 361 26.05 7.57 -1.03
C GLU A 361 24.56 7.31 -0.77
N VAL A 362 24.06 6.09 -0.99
CA VAL A 362 22.66 5.72 -0.63
C VAL A 362 22.55 4.44 0.21
N ALA A 363 23.66 3.79 0.56
CA ALA A 363 23.66 2.48 1.21
C ALA A 363 23.01 2.53 2.62
N PRO A 364 22.04 1.64 2.95
CA PRO A 364 21.43 1.62 4.27
C PRO A 364 22.45 1.35 5.40
N PRO A 365 22.56 2.21 6.43
CA PRO A 365 23.49 2.00 7.55
C PRO A 365 23.38 0.62 8.22
N ARG A 366 22.16 0.10 8.41
CA ARG A 366 21.93 -1.23 8.99
C ARG A 366 22.32 -2.37 8.06
N LEU A 367 22.33 -2.16 6.74
CA LEU A 367 22.91 -3.14 5.81
C LEU A 367 24.43 -3.19 5.94
N LEU A 368 25.08 -2.05 6.15
CA LEU A 368 26.52 -2.00 6.39
C LEU A 368 26.89 -2.67 7.73
N GLU A 369 26.12 -2.42 8.80
CA GLU A 369 26.22 -3.14 10.09
C GLU A 369 26.07 -4.67 9.89
N ASP A 370 25.10 -5.11 9.08
CA ASP A 370 24.85 -6.53 8.81
C ASP A 370 26.01 -7.17 8.03
N LEU A 371 26.52 -6.51 6.98
CA LEU A 371 27.61 -7.02 6.15
C LEU A 371 28.92 -7.17 6.95
N GLU A 372 29.26 -6.19 7.80
CA GLU A 372 30.43 -6.28 8.68
C GLU A 372 30.31 -7.43 9.67
N ASN A 373 29.15 -7.59 10.30
CA ASN A 373 28.90 -8.64 11.29
C ASN A 373 28.57 -10.01 10.67
N ARG A 374 28.63 -10.16 9.32
CA ARG A 374 28.20 -11.35 8.56
C ARG A 374 26.77 -11.81 8.90
N CYS A 375 25.93 -10.86 9.30
CA CYS A 375 24.54 -11.06 9.69
C CYS A 375 23.65 -11.10 8.45
N HIS A 376 22.62 -11.94 8.46
CA HIS A 376 21.54 -11.85 7.49
C HIS A 376 20.48 -10.82 7.91
N GLY A 377 19.78 -10.21 6.95
CA GLY A 377 18.55 -9.49 7.23
C GLY A 377 17.43 -10.41 7.78
N PRO A 378 16.18 -9.92 7.86
CA PRO A 378 15.05 -10.60 8.52
C PRO A 378 14.51 -11.85 7.77
N ILE A 379 15.38 -12.82 7.49
CA ILE A 379 15.04 -14.09 6.83
C ILE A 379 14.29 -15.02 7.78
N SER A 380 13.43 -15.88 7.22
CA SER A 380 12.65 -16.83 7.99
C SER A 380 13.49 -17.95 8.61
N SER A 381 12.89 -18.73 9.51
CA SER A 381 13.58 -19.85 10.17
C SER A 381 13.96 -20.95 9.16
N GLU A 382 13.14 -21.13 8.15
CA GLU A 382 13.26 -22.13 7.09
C GLU A 382 14.44 -21.78 6.17
N PHE A 383 14.62 -20.49 5.81
CA PHE A 383 15.78 -20.03 5.06
C PHE A 383 17.09 -20.16 5.83
N ALA A 384 17.08 -19.90 7.14
CA ALA A 384 18.25 -20.09 7.99
C ALA A 384 18.68 -21.58 8.02
N VAL A 385 17.73 -22.49 8.26
CA VAL A 385 17.98 -23.94 8.25
C VAL A 385 18.40 -24.43 6.86
N HIS A 386 17.79 -23.95 5.77
CA HIS A 386 18.18 -24.33 4.41
C HIS A 386 19.61 -23.89 4.07
N LYS A 387 20.02 -22.67 4.47
CA LYS A 387 21.40 -22.19 4.29
C LYS A 387 22.41 -23.04 5.06
N LEU A 388 22.09 -23.45 6.30
CA LEU A 388 22.93 -24.36 7.09
C LEU A 388 23.01 -25.76 6.46
N LYS A 389 21.89 -26.29 5.94
CA LYS A 389 21.86 -27.56 5.19
C LYS A 389 22.73 -27.52 3.93
N ALA A 390 22.61 -26.46 3.13
CA ALA A 390 23.44 -26.23 1.94
C ALA A 390 24.92 -25.95 2.26
N ALA A 391 25.26 -25.71 3.53
CA ALA A 391 26.62 -25.58 4.04
C ALA A 391 27.14 -26.85 4.76
N GLY A 392 26.41 -27.96 4.68
CA GLY A 392 26.87 -29.29 5.15
C GLY A 392 26.34 -29.73 6.52
N SER A 393 25.59 -28.89 7.25
CA SER A 393 25.01 -29.24 8.56
C SER A 393 26.02 -29.74 9.62
N SER A 394 27.26 -29.23 9.65
CA SER A 394 28.23 -29.65 10.67
C SER A 394 27.83 -29.20 12.09
N PRO A 395 28.09 -29.99 13.14
CA PRO A 395 27.82 -29.58 14.52
C PRO A 395 28.50 -28.26 14.89
N GLY A 396 27.75 -27.35 15.50
CA GLY A 396 28.21 -26.01 15.88
C GLY A 396 28.13 -24.95 14.77
N LEU A 397 27.92 -25.34 13.51
CA LEU A 397 27.77 -24.41 12.38
C LEU A 397 26.60 -23.45 12.65
N CYS A 398 26.88 -22.15 12.59
CA CYS A 398 25.91 -21.12 12.97
C CYS A 398 25.47 -20.21 11.82
N LEU A 399 24.34 -19.53 12.01
CA LEU A 399 23.86 -18.46 11.15
C LEU A 399 23.25 -17.37 12.01
N LEU A 400 23.85 -16.18 11.94
CA LEU A 400 23.33 -14.95 12.54
C LEU A 400 22.38 -14.25 11.55
N ARG A 401 21.24 -13.78 12.06
CA ARG A 401 20.26 -12.98 11.30
C ARG A 401 19.51 -12.00 12.20
N ARG A 402 19.01 -10.89 11.66
CA ARG A 402 18.02 -10.04 12.36
C ARG A 402 16.72 -10.81 12.58
N SER A 403 15.97 -10.46 13.63
CA SER A 403 14.63 -11.00 13.86
C SER A 403 13.66 -10.47 12.80
N PRO A 404 12.77 -11.32 12.23
CA PRO A 404 11.73 -10.85 11.32
C PRO A 404 10.58 -10.14 12.03
N GLN A 405 10.46 -10.28 13.36
CA GLN A 405 9.32 -9.80 14.15
C GLN A 405 9.65 -8.60 15.06
N ASP A 406 10.94 -8.32 15.31
CA ASP A 406 11.41 -7.25 16.19
C ASP A 406 12.69 -6.61 15.64
N PHE A 407 12.83 -5.29 15.76
CA PHE A 407 13.98 -4.55 15.24
C PHE A 407 15.22 -4.66 16.13
N ASP A 408 15.02 -4.85 17.44
CA ASP A 408 16.06 -4.79 18.47
C ASP A 408 16.55 -6.19 18.86
N SER A 409 16.13 -7.23 18.12
CA SER A 409 16.49 -8.63 18.32
C SER A 409 17.19 -9.23 17.11
N TYR A 410 18.15 -10.10 17.38
CA TYR A 410 18.81 -10.98 16.42
C TYR A 410 18.57 -12.44 16.82
N LEU A 411 18.69 -13.35 15.87
CA LEU A 411 18.46 -14.78 16.05
C LEU A 411 19.69 -15.53 15.57
N LEU A 412 20.33 -16.26 16.48
CA LEU A 412 21.42 -17.17 16.18
C LEU A 412 20.85 -18.57 15.99
N THR A 413 20.88 -19.09 14.76
CA THR A 413 20.46 -20.46 14.45
C THR A 413 21.70 -21.34 14.42
N VAL A 414 21.75 -22.40 15.23
CA VAL A 414 22.93 -23.26 15.43
C VAL A 414 22.55 -24.69 15.09
N CYS A 415 23.36 -25.36 14.27
CA CYS A 415 23.21 -26.78 14.00
C CYS A 415 23.80 -27.59 15.17
N VAL A 416 23.02 -28.51 15.74
CA VAL A 416 23.45 -29.32 16.90
C VAL A 416 23.20 -30.80 16.63
N GLU A 417 24.09 -31.65 17.14
CA GLU A 417 23.92 -33.09 17.08
C GLU A 417 23.13 -33.58 18.30
N THR A 418 22.17 -34.48 18.09
CA THR A 418 21.33 -35.06 19.13
C THR A 418 21.22 -36.58 18.96
N ALA A 419 20.69 -37.28 19.95
CA ALA A 419 20.42 -38.72 19.85
C ALA A 419 19.42 -39.12 18.73
N LEU A 420 18.75 -38.14 18.10
CA LEU A 420 17.85 -38.32 16.96
C LEU A 420 18.44 -37.78 15.63
N GLY A 421 19.74 -37.43 15.62
CA GLY A 421 20.42 -36.78 14.50
C GLY A 421 20.49 -35.26 14.63
N MET A 422 20.68 -34.55 13.51
CA MET A 422 20.93 -33.10 13.49
C MET A 422 19.66 -32.26 13.70
N ASP A 423 19.66 -31.44 14.75
CA ASP A 423 18.64 -30.45 15.10
C ASP A 423 19.17 -29.00 14.89
N TYR A 424 18.28 -28.01 14.94
CA TYR A 424 18.56 -26.60 14.66
C TYR A 424 18.05 -25.71 15.80
N LYS A 425 18.86 -25.52 16.83
CA LYS A 425 18.54 -24.64 17.97
C LYS A 425 18.57 -23.17 17.55
N ARG A 426 17.75 -22.36 18.22
CA ARG A 426 17.57 -20.93 17.92
C ARG A 426 17.70 -20.11 19.20
N CYS A 427 18.82 -19.42 19.35
CA CYS A 427 19.07 -18.55 20.49
C CYS A 427 18.67 -17.11 20.13
N LEU A 428 17.97 -16.43 21.04
CA LEU A 428 17.62 -15.02 20.92
C LEU A 428 18.79 -14.17 21.43
N ILE A 429 19.24 -13.22 20.63
CA ILE A 429 20.15 -12.13 21.04
C ILE A 429 19.32 -10.85 21.07
N ARG A 430 19.44 -10.04 22.12
CA ARG A 430 18.86 -8.69 22.18
C ARG A 430 19.97 -7.65 22.02
N LYS A 431 19.66 -6.55 21.33
CA LYS A 431 20.40 -5.30 21.37
C LYS A 431 19.73 -4.41 22.41
N ASP A 432 20.49 -3.97 23.39
CA ASP A 432 20.03 -3.09 24.45
C ASP A 432 20.05 -1.61 23.99
N PRO A 433 19.29 -0.70 24.63
CA PRO A 433 19.23 0.71 24.23
C PRO A 433 20.56 1.48 24.37
N ASP A 434 21.51 0.94 25.14
CA ASP A 434 22.89 1.44 25.28
C ASP A 434 23.83 0.95 24.16
N GLY A 435 23.31 0.16 23.21
CA GLY A 435 24.07 -0.45 22.12
C GLY A 435 24.68 -1.82 22.46
N GLY A 436 24.58 -2.29 23.72
CA GLY A 436 25.08 -3.58 24.15
C GLY A 436 24.33 -4.76 23.53
N TYR A 437 24.95 -5.93 23.53
CA TYR A 437 24.36 -7.19 23.04
C TYR A 437 24.34 -8.25 24.12
N GLY A 438 23.20 -8.92 24.30
CA GLY A 438 23.00 -9.98 25.31
C GLY A 438 22.35 -11.23 24.72
N LEU A 439 22.88 -12.41 25.05
CA LEU A 439 22.30 -13.70 24.68
C LEU A 439 21.22 -14.08 25.71
N SER A 440 19.97 -14.25 25.27
CA SER A 440 18.84 -14.54 26.14
C SER A 440 19.05 -15.83 26.95
N GLY A 441 19.03 -15.71 28.27
CA GLY A 441 19.33 -16.81 29.21
C GLY A 441 20.74 -16.78 29.80
N VAL A 442 21.62 -15.89 29.32
CA VAL A 442 22.97 -15.69 29.87
C VAL A 442 23.14 -14.25 30.37
N ALA A 443 23.73 -14.07 31.55
CA ALA A 443 23.87 -12.75 32.18
C ALA A 443 24.97 -11.85 31.55
N ARG A 444 25.84 -12.40 30.69
CA ARG A 444 26.96 -11.66 30.09
C ARG A 444 26.51 -10.82 28.89
N ARG A 445 26.90 -9.54 28.92
CA ARG A 445 26.78 -8.57 27.83
C ARG A 445 28.11 -8.38 27.09
N PHE A 446 28.02 -7.83 25.89
CA PHE A 446 29.11 -7.60 24.93
C PHE A 446 28.91 -6.25 24.22
N GLY A 447 30.01 -5.60 23.81
CA GLY A 447 29.96 -4.36 23.02
C GLY A 447 29.68 -4.56 21.54
N SER A 448 29.78 -5.81 21.04
CA SER A 448 29.47 -6.14 19.63
C SER A 448 29.00 -7.58 19.45
N LEU A 449 28.29 -7.83 18.35
CA LEU A 449 27.93 -9.19 17.90
C LEU A 449 29.18 -10.05 17.63
N ARG A 450 30.26 -9.44 17.12
CA ARG A 450 31.55 -10.11 16.90
C ARG A 450 32.20 -10.60 18.21
N GLU A 451 32.18 -9.78 19.26
CA GLU A 451 32.70 -10.16 20.58
C GLU A 451 31.85 -11.27 21.24
N LEU A 452 30.51 -11.16 21.11
CA LEU A 452 29.55 -12.16 21.56
C LEU A 452 29.80 -13.52 20.90
N LEU A 453 29.89 -13.55 19.57
CA LEU A 453 30.12 -14.79 18.82
C LEU A 453 31.50 -15.40 19.12
N GLY A 454 32.56 -14.60 19.09
CA GLY A 454 33.91 -15.08 19.40
C GLY A 454 34.04 -15.68 20.81
N THR A 455 33.36 -15.08 21.79
CA THR A 455 33.31 -15.64 23.15
C THR A 455 32.66 -17.03 23.18
N TYR A 456 31.50 -17.20 22.52
CA TYR A 456 30.75 -18.46 22.51
C TYR A 456 31.23 -19.49 21.48
N GLN A 457 32.25 -19.18 20.66
CA GLN A 457 33.06 -20.18 19.96
C GLN A 457 34.02 -20.89 20.93
N HIS A 458 34.58 -20.15 21.90
CA HIS A 458 35.51 -20.73 22.88
C HIS A 458 34.79 -21.40 24.06
N CYS A 459 33.66 -20.85 24.54
CA CYS A 459 32.82 -21.44 25.58
C CYS A 459 31.82 -22.47 25.03
N SER A 460 31.24 -23.30 25.92
CA SER A 460 30.06 -24.12 25.61
C SER A 460 28.79 -23.39 26.04
N LEU A 461 27.75 -23.45 25.21
CA LEU A 461 26.38 -23.02 25.49
C LEU A 461 25.51 -24.26 25.75
N GLN A 462 24.35 -24.06 26.41
CA GLN A 462 23.29 -25.07 26.48
C GLN A 462 21.95 -24.45 26.06
N ALA A 463 21.16 -25.18 25.29
CA ALA A 463 19.75 -24.88 25.04
C ALA A 463 18.95 -26.19 24.99
N ASP A 464 17.76 -26.21 25.60
CA ASP A 464 16.92 -27.41 25.75
C ASP A 464 17.66 -28.62 26.37
N GLY A 465 18.67 -28.38 27.22
CA GLY A 465 19.55 -29.41 27.78
C GLY A 465 20.65 -29.91 26.83
N VAL A 466 20.63 -29.53 25.54
CA VAL A 466 21.66 -29.88 24.56
C VAL A 466 22.83 -28.92 24.69
N ALA A 467 24.02 -29.44 24.96
CA ALA A 467 25.27 -28.68 24.91
C ALA A 467 25.69 -28.42 23.46
N MET A 468 26.13 -27.20 23.17
CA MET A 468 26.60 -26.78 21.85
C MET A 468 27.81 -25.86 21.98
N ARG A 469 28.70 -25.92 20.99
CA ARG A 469 29.81 -24.97 20.82
C ARG A 469 29.61 -24.26 19.48
N LEU A 470 29.82 -22.95 19.41
CA LEU A 470 29.74 -22.29 18.11
C LEU A 470 30.99 -22.61 17.28
N ALA A 471 30.79 -22.89 16.00
CA ALA A 471 31.84 -22.95 14.99
C ALA A 471 31.80 -21.64 14.16
N ASP A 472 32.24 -21.70 12.90
CA ASP A 472 32.04 -20.58 11.96
C ASP A 472 30.56 -20.30 11.71
N CYS A 473 30.25 -19.02 11.51
CA CYS A 473 28.93 -18.57 11.09
C CYS A 473 28.86 -18.37 9.57
N CYS A 474 27.89 -19.02 8.92
CA CYS A 474 27.61 -18.86 7.50
C CYS A 474 27.23 -17.41 7.15
N PRO A 475 28.02 -16.70 6.33
CA PRO A 475 27.69 -15.34 5.90
C PRO A 475 26.56 -15.34 4.86
N PRO A 476 25.96 -14.17 4.60
CA PRO A 476 25.30 -13.90 3.33
C PRO A 476 26.20 -14.27 2.14
N ARG A 477 25.57 -14.70 1.04
CA ARG A 477 26.27 -14.99 -0.22
C ARG A 477 25.62 -14.16 -1.33
N PRO A 478 26.39 -13.35 -2.10
CA PRO A 478 25.85 -12.58 -3.20
C PRO A 478 25.16 -13.48 -4.23
N LYS A 479 24.06 -12.99 -4.82
CA LYS A 479 23.27 -13.65 -5.88
C LYS A 479 22.96 -15.13 -5.56
N GLY A 480 22.66 -15.42 -4.30
CA GLY A 480 22.18 -16.75 -3.89
C GLY A 480 20.92 -17.14 -4.67
N THR A 481 20.69 -18.45 -4.86
CA THR A 481 19.68 -19.02 -5.77
C THR A 481 18.22 -18.61 -5.53
N VAL A 482 17.95 -17.86 -4.46
CA VAL A 482 16.65 -17.31 -4.07
C VAL A 482 16.87 -15.98 -3.34
N ASN A 483 16.24 -14.90 -3.80
CA ASN A 483 16.03 -13.72 -2.95
C ASN A 483 14.83 -14.00 -2.01
N PRO A 484 15.01 -14.00 -0.67
CA PRO A 484 13.94 -14.31 0.27
C PRO A 484 12.91 -13.17 0.44
N LEU A 485 13.17 -11.97 -0.10
CA LEU A 485 12.29 -10.83 0.05
C LEU A 485 11.12 -10.85 -0.94
N LEU A 486 11.40 -11.04 -2.24
CA LEU A 486 10.39 -11.02 -3.31
C LEU A 486 10.85 -11.79 -4.55
N VAL A 487 9.89 -12.41 -5.25
CA VAL A 487 10.03 -13.01 -6.58
C VAL A 487 8.80 -12.68 -7.42
N HIS A 488 9.02 -12.26 -8.66
CA HIS A 488 7.98 -11.98 -9.65
C HIS A 488 7.53 -13.27 -10.33
N ALA A 489 6.22 -13.43 -10.55
CA ALA A 489 5.69 -14.55 -11.33
C ALA A 489 6.06 -14.51 -12.83
N TYR A 490 6.56 -13.36 -13.31
CA TYR A 490 6.97 -13.15 -14.70
C TYR A 490 8.49 -13.24 -14.89
N THR A 491 9.06 -14.41 -14.65
CA THR A 491 10.35 -14.76 -15.28
C THR A 491 10.15 -14.83 -16.79
N ARG A 492 10.39 -13.72 -17.49
CA ARG A 492 10.44 -13.71 -18.96
C ARG A 492 11.52 -14.69 -19.42
N THR A 493 11.12 -15.77 -20.08
CA THR A 493 12.05 -16.60 -20.83
C THR A 493 12.78 -15.72 -21.87
N PRO A 494 14.08 -15.95 -22.12
CA PRO A 494 14.86 -15.09 -23.01
C PRO A 494 14.32 -15.20 -24.44
N ARG A 495 13.59 -14.16 -24.87
CA ARG A 495 12.98 -14.09 -26.20
C ARG A 495 14.08 -13.79 -27.22
N ALA A 496 14.38 -14.78 -28.08
CA ALA A 496 15.33 -14.63 -29.17
C ALA A 496 14.97 -13.44 -30.08
N ALA A 497 15.99 -12.85 -30.71
CA ALA A 497 15.86 -11.63 -31.48
C ALA A 497 14.87 -11.76 -32.65
N PRO A 498 14.07 -10.72 -32.96
CA PRO A 498 13.08 -10.78 -34.03
C PRO A 498 13.75 -10.71 -35.41
N GLY A 499 13.54 -11.75 -36.22
CA GLY A 499 13.69 -11.64 -37.68
C GLY A 499 12.59 -10.75 -38.28
N LEU A 500 12.87 -10.18 -39.46
CA LEU A 500 11.95 -9.31 -40.18
C LEU A 500 10.67 -10.05 -40.59
N GLY A 501 9.51 -9.45 -40.32
CA GLY A 501 8.21 -9.97 -40.71
C GLY A 501 7.06 -9.15 -40.14
N ALA A 502 6.45 -8.30 -40.96
CA ALA A 502 5.17 -7.70 -40.63
C ALA A 502 4.04 -8.75 -40.74
N HIS A 503 3.01 -8.64 -39.90
CA HIS A 503 1.58 -8.94 -40.14
C HIS A 503 0.84 -9.20 -38.81
N SER A 504 -0.40 -8.71 -38.73
CA SER A 504 -1.44 -8.91 -37.70
C SER A 504 -1.19 -9.95 -36.58
N TRP A 505 -0.84 -9.49 -35.37
CA TRP A 505 -0.81 -10.35 -34.18
C TRP A 505 -2.18 -10.47 -33.51
N GLN A 506 -2.89 -11.55 -33.82
CA GLN A 506 -3.87 -12.14 -32.90
C GLN A 506 -3.13 -13.22 -32.08
N ALA A 507 -3.24 -13.18 -30.75
CA ALA A 507 -2.56 -14.14 -29.88
C ALA A 507 -3.50 -15.32 -29.54
N PRO A 508 -3.15 -16.57 -29.89
CA PRO A 508 -3.96 -17.73 -29.57
C PRO A 508 -3.72 -18.20 -28.11
N TRP A 509 -4.77 -18.73 -27.50
CA TRP A 509 -4.67 -19.66 -26.38
C TRP A 509 -5.49 -20.89 -26.75
N ASP A 510 -4.83 -22.03 -26.89
CA ASP A 510 -5.46 -23.35 -26.96
C ASP A 510 -4.40 -24.39 -26.65
N VAL A 511 -4.62 -25.17 -25.59
CA VAL A 511 -3.81 -26.34 -25.24
C VAL A 511 -4.79 -27.46 -24.93
N GLN A 512 -4.96 -28.37 -25.88
CA GLN A 512 -5.88 -29.49 -25.77
C GLN A 512 -5.34 -30.54 -24.80
N LEU A 513 -6.22 -31.10 -23.96
CA LEU A 513 -5.98 -32.32 -23.20
C LEU A 513 -6.96 -33.39 -23.68
N THR A 514 -6.44 -34.60 -23.94
CA THR A 514 -7.21 -35.74 -24.44
C THR A 514 -7.81 -36.57 -23.29
N PRO A 515 -9.06 -37.09 -23.43
CA PRO A 515 -9.73 -37.78 -22.33
C PRO A 515 -9.61 -39.32 -22.37
N GLY A 516 -9.57 -39.93 -21.18
CA GLY A 516 -9.95 -41.33 -20.93
C GLY A 516 -11.35 -41.42 -20.27
N PRO A 517 -12.05 -42.58 -20.28
CA PRO A 517 -13.53 -42.57 -20.30
C PRO A 517 -14.27 -42.99 -19.01
N LEU A 518 -15.55 -42.59 -18.96
CA LEU A 518 -16.66 -43.00 -18.05
C LEU A 518 -16.66 -42.45 -16.61
N PRO A 519 -17.83 -42.34 -15.93
CA PRO A 519 -19.23 -42.38 -16.40
C PRO A 519 -19.96 -41.01 -16.27
N PRO A 520 -21.21 -40.82 -16.73
CA PRO A 520 -21.80 -39.48 -16.92
C PRO A 520 -22.65 -38.95 -15.76
N GLN A 521 -22.58 -37.63 -15.51
CA GLN A 521 -23.66 -36.89 -14.83
C GLN A 521 -23.79 -35.44 -15.33
N GLU A 522 -24.96 -35.16 -15.93
CA GLU A 522 -25.63 -33.86 -16.20
C GLU A 522 -24.84 -32.65 -16.79
N ASP A 523 -25.13 -32.39 -18.07
CA ASP A 523 -24.78 -31.19 -18.84
C ASP A 523 -25.30 -29.87 -18.22
N LYS A 524 -24.39 -28.95 -17.84
CA LYS A 524 -24.70 -27.49 -17.74
C LYS A 524 -23.60 -26.65 -18.35
N LYS A 525 -23.69 -26.47 -19.67
CA LYS A 525 -22.83 -25.60 -20.48
C LYS A 525 -22.75 -24.17 -19.93
N ILE A 526 -21.54 -23.68 -19.64
CA ILE A 526 -21.27 -22.26 -19.42
C ILE A 526 -20.43 -21.75 -20.59
N VAL A 527 -20.99 -20.83 -21.37
CA VAL A 527 -20.34 -20.26 -22.55
C VAL A 527 -19.41 -19.11 -22.13
N HIS A 528 -18.14 -19.18 -22.50
CA HIS A 528 -17.22 -18.05 -22.38
C HIS A 528 -17.58 -16.96 -23.40
N GLY A 529 -17.69 -15.71 -22.95
CA GLY A 529 -18.07 -14.58 -23.80
C GLY A 529 -17.22 -13.33 -23.56
N ASN A 530 -16.61 -12.81 -24.62
CA ASN A 530 -15.90 -11.52 -24.60
C ASN A 530 -16.90 -10.36 -24.44
N VAL A 531 -16.74 -9.52 -23.40
CA VAL A 531 -17.71 -8.45 -23.08
C VAL A 531 -17.18 -7.06 -23.47
N SER A 532 -17.56 -6.62 -24.67
CA SER A 532 -17.31 -5.27 -25.21
C SER A 532 -17.90 -4.15 -24.36
N ALA A 533 -17.42 -2.92 -24.53
CA ALA A 533 -17.66 -1.76 -23.66
C ALA A 533 -19.02 -1.05 -23.89
N LYS A 534 -20.11 -1.78 -24.16
CA LYS A 534 -21.46 -1.21 -24.36
C LYS A 534 -22.58 -1.99 -23.65
N LYS A 535 -22.89 -1.54 -22.43
CA LYS A 535 -24.16 -1.66 -21.67
C LYS A 535 -24.55 -2.97 -20.97
N VAL A 536 -25.45 -2.78 -20.00
CA VAL A 536 -26.31 -3.70 -19.21
C VAL A 536 -25.74 -4.28 -17.89
N LEU A 537 -26.49 -4.05 -16.80
CA LEU A 537 -26.27 -4.45 -15.41
C LEU A 537 -26.51 -5.94 -15.16
N LEU A 538 -25.53 -6.60 -14.51
CA LEU A 538 -25.76 -7.76 -13.66
C LEU A 538 -24.92 -7.61 -12.38
N ALA A 539 -25.54 -7.88 -11.23
CA ALA A 539 -24.84 -8.14 -9.97
C ALA A 539 -24.96 -9.63 -9.70
N ARG A 540 -23.82 -10.34 -9.65
CA ARG A 540 -23.78 -11.76 -9.29
C ARG A 540 -23.20 -11.89 -7.88
N GLU A 541 -23.95 -12.58 -7.02
CA GLU A 541 -23.48 -12.96 -5.70
C GLU A 541 -22.36 -14.01 -5.82
N GLY A 542 -21.34 -13.89 -4.96
CA GLY A 542 -20.14 -14.72 -5.04
C GLY A 542 -20.43 -16.15 -4.59
N ASP A 543 -19.97 -17.14 -5.35
CA ASP A 543 -20.20 -18.55 -5.07
C ASP A 543 -19.01 -19.14 -4.29
N ALA A 544 -19.27 -19.57 -3.07
CA ALA A 544 -18.28 -20.16 -2.17
C ALA A 544 -17.85 -21.59 -2.60
N ALA A 545 -18.74 -22.35 -3.24
CA ALA A 545 -18.40 -23.65 -3.81
C ALA A 545 -17.62 -23.48 -5.13
N GLY A 546 -18.05 -22.53 -5.97
CA GLY A 546 -17.43 -22.21 -7.27
C GLY A 546 -16.20 -21.30 -7.24
N ARG A 547 -15.60 -21.04 -6.06
CA ARG A 547 -14.45 -20.11 -5.85
C ARG A 547 -14.58 -18.75 -6.58
N SER A 548 -15.81 -18.27 -6.79
CA SER A 548 -16.10 -17.14 -7.68
C SER A 548 -16.36 -15.86 -6.89
N PRO A 549 -15.44 -14.87 -6.87
CA PRO A 549 -15.61 -13.66 -6.06
C PRO A 549 -16.74 -12.76 -6.61
N PRO A 550 -17.47 -12.04 -5.73
CA PRO A 550 -18.52 -11.11 -6.15
C PRO A 550 -17.93 -9.91 -6.89
N PHE A 551 -18.58 -9.49 -7.98
CA PHE A 551 -18.18 -8.30 -8.74
C PHE A 551 -19.39 -7.51 -9.25
N ILE A 552 -19.13 -6.28 -9.72
CA ILE A 552 -20.13 -5.31 -10.17
C ILE A 552 -19.71 -4.78 -11.54
N LYS A 553 -20.63 -4.71 -12.51
CA LYS A 553 -20.46 -3.99 -13.78
C LYS A 553 -21.72 -3.14 -14.04
N LEU A 554 -21.55 -1.88 -14.44
CA LEU A 554 -22.58 -0.83 -14.31
C LEU A 554 -23.12 -0.36 -15.67
N SER A 555 -24.43 -0.53 -15.94
CA SER A 555 -25.22 0.25 -16.92
C SER A 555 -26.74 -0.11 -16.92
N ASP A 556 -27.56 0.85 -17.37
CA ASP A 556 -28.99 0.73 -17.76
C ASP A 556 -30.07 0.71 -16.64
N PRO A 557 -31.35 0.97 -16.98
CA PRO A 557 -31.87 1.89 -18.00
C PRO A 557 -32.70 3.03 -17.38
N GLY A 558 -33.08 4.04 -18.18
CA GLY A 558 -34.06 5.08 -17.76
C GLY A 558 -33.48 6.44 -17.33
N VAL A 559 -32.22 6.74 -17.63
CA VAL A 559 -31.68 8.11 -17.58
C VAL A 559 -30.87 8.37 -18.85
N SER A 560 -31.33 9.27 -19.71
CA SER A 560 -30.53 9.73 -20.85
C SER A 560 -29.33 10.55 -20.37
N ILE A 561 -28.25 10.53 -21.14
CA ILE A 561 -26.96 11.15 -20.78
C ILE A 561 -27.01 12.69 -20.73
N THR A 562 -28.11 13.28 -21.20
CA THR A 562 -28.32 14.73 -21.32
C THR A 562 -28.62 15.46 -20.00
N VAL A 563 -28.99 14.77 -18.92
CA VAL A 563 -29.42 15.40 -17.64
C VAL A 563 -28.25 16.01 -16.83
N LEU A 564 -27.06 16.13 -17.43
CA LEU A 564 -25.84 16.67 -16.82
C LEU A 564 -25.04 17.61 -17.75
N ALA A 565 -25.55 17.89 -18.95
CA ALA A 565 -24.99 18.92 -19.83
C ALA A 565 -25.36 20.34 -19.34
N PRO A 566 -24.55 21.37 -19.62
CA PRO A 566 -25.01 22.75 -19.53
C PRO A 566 -26.09 23.01 -20.58
N GLU A 567 -27.07 23.85 -20.26
CA GLU A 567 -27.91 24.45 -21.29
C GLU A 567 -27.03 25.37 -22.15
N ARG A 568 -27.06 25.17 -23.46
CA ARG A 568 -26.43 26.09 -24.41
C ARG A 568 -27.46 27.11 -24.84
N GLU A 569 -27.13 28.39 -24.71
CA GLU A 569 -27.95 29.48 -25.23
C GLU A 569 -28.12 29.33 -26.75
N CYS A 570 -29.35 29.49 -27.24
CA CYS A 570 -29.65 29.42 -28.67
C CYS A 570 -29.36 30.79 -29.32
N PRO A 571 -28.52 30.85 -30.38
CA PRO A 571 -28.43 32.07 -31.18
C PRO A 571 -29.73 32.31 -31.95
N PRO A 572 -30.10 33.57 -32.24
CA PRO A 572 -31.32 33.89 -32.98
C PRO A 572 -31.24 33.34 -34.41
N ARG A 573 -32.35 32.79 -34.92
CA ARG A 573 -32.47 32.38 -36.33
C ARG A 573 -33.40 33.31 -37.09
N VAL A 574 -32.88 33.82 -38.21
CA VAL A 574 -33.62 34.58 -39.23
C VAL A 574 -34.70 33.69 -39.86
N GLY A 575 -35.85 34.27 -40.22
CA GLY A 575 -37.05 33.52 -40.57
C GLY A 575 -37.28 33.27 -42.06
N ALA A 576 -37.88 32.10 -42.34
CA ALA A 576 -38.71 31.74 -43.49
C ALA A 576 -39.51 30.47 -43.08
N GLY A 577 -40.69 30.16 -43.60
CA GLY A 577 -41.55 30.89 -44.53
C GLY A 577 -42.74 30.02 -44.97
N LEU A 578 -43.90 30.19 -44.34
CA LEU A 578 -45.26 29.74 -44.73
C LEU A 578 -45.48 28.36 -45.40
N SER A 579 -46.21 27.46 -44.72
CA SER A 579 -47.44 26.84 -45.29
C SER A 579 -48.25 26.05 -44.23
N LEU A 580 -49.55 25.90 -44.47
CA LEU A 580 -50.58 25.21 -43.65
C LEU A 580 -51.46 24.37 -44.61
N PRO A 581 -52.05 23.22 -44.17
CA PRO A 581 -53.40 23.18 -43.57
C PRO A 581 -53.46 22.41 -42.22
N GLN A 582 -54.38 22.65 -41.27
CA GLN A 582 -55.81 22.26 -41.20
C GLN A 582 -56.05 20.73 -41.28
N GLN A 583 -56.86 20.04 -40.46
CA GLN A 583 -57.87 20.35 -39.41
C GLN A 583 -57.70 19.32 -38.24
N GLY A 584 -58.40 19.30 -37.09
CA GLY A 584 -59.49 20.09 -36.48
C GLY A 584 -60.08 19.34 -35.25
N GLY A 585 -61.03 19.94 -34.51
CA GLY A 585 -61.87 19.22 -33.51
C GLY A 585 -61.52 19.40 -32.02
N ALA A 586 -62.49 19.90 -31.25
CA ALA A 586 -62.51 20.05 -29.78
C ALA A 586 -63.87 19.48 -29.25
N PRO A 587 -64.31 19.55 -27.97
CA PRO A 587 -63.75 20.29 -26.83
C PRO A 587 -63.83 19.64 -25.41
N PHE A 588 -63.25 20.37 -24.45
CA PHE A 588 -63.47 20.44 -22.99
C PHE A 588 -64.67 19.70 -22.33
N ARG A 589 -64.39 19.17 -21.13
CA ARG A 589 -65.19 19.45 -19.91
C ARG A 589 -64.28 19.53 -18.67
N ALA A 590 -64.69 20.26 -17.62
CA ALA A 590 -63.79 20.62 -16.50
C ALA A 590 -64.49 20.81 -15.14
N ARG A 591 -63.70 20.70 -14.05
CA ARG A 591 -64.04 20.97 -12.62
C ARG A 591 -65.02 19.93 -12.02
N HIS A 592 -64.92 19.54 -10.73
CA HIS A 592 -64.80 20.38 -9.53
C HIS A 592 -64.02 19.76 -8.35
N ARG A 593 -63.54 20.62 -7.44
CA ARG A 593 -63.16 20.29 -6.04
C ARG A 593 -64.41 20.31 -5.13
N LYS A 594 -64.38 19.56 -4.03
CA LYS A 594 -64.90 19.94 -2.69
C LYS A 594 -64.25 19.07 -1.59
N THR A 595 -64.31 19.53 -0.33
CA THR A 595 -63.63 18.94 0.86
C THR A 595 -64.59 18.81 2.07
N PRO A 596 -64.14 18.66 3.34
CA PRO A 596 -64.48 17.55 4.27
C PRO A 596 -65.68 17.86 5.23
N PRO A 597 -65.95 17.05 6.28
CA PRO A 597 -65.57 17.46 7.66
C PRO A 597 -65.12 16.26 8.60
N PRO A 598 -65.35 16.15 9.95
CA PRO A 598 -64.21 16.12 10.93
C PRO A 598 -64.25 15.17 12.18
N ARG A 599 -63.12 15.13 12.94
CA ARG A 599 -62.85 15.10 14.44
C ARG A 599 -63.69 14.26 15.46
N ASP A 600 -63.15 13.83 16.64
CA ASP A 600 -61.78 13.85 17.25
C ASP A 600 -61.32 12.42 17.73
N THR A 601 -61.19 11.86 18.96
CA THR A 601 -61.26 12.26 20.42
C THR A 601 -60.61 11.13 21.32
N ALA A 602 -60.20 11.38 22.59
CA ALA A 602 -59.56 10.40 23.56
C ALA A 602 -59.62 10.91 25.05
N PRO A 603 -59.19 10.20 26.16
CA PRO A 603 -58.60 8.85 26.39
C PRO A 603 -59.56 7.89 27.19
N PRO A 604 -59.39 7.30 28.44
CA PRO A 604 -58.41 7.33 29.58
C PRO A 604 -57.92 5.93 30.15
N PRO A 605 -57.19 5.83 31.31
CA PRO A 605 -56.66 4.57 31.94
C PRO A 605 -57.15 4.36 33.43
N PRO A 606 -56.53 3.60 34.40
CA PRO A 606 -55.36 2.66 34.47
C PRO A 606 -55.57 1.35 35.36
N GLN A 607 -54.47 0.74 35.87
CA GLN A 607 -54.31 -0.39 36.86
C GLN A 607 -54.40 -1.84 36.31
N GLY A 608 -53.71 -2.88 36.82
CA GLY A 608 -52.73 -3.00 37.93
C GLY A 608 -51.95 -4.36 37.93
N SER A 609 -51.08 -4.60 38.93
CA SER A 609 -50.19 -5.79 39.10
C SER A 609 -50.44 -6.49 40.47
N PRO A 610 -49.65 -7.45 41.06
CA PRO A 610 -48.41 -8.14 40.62
C PRO A 610 -48.27 -9.67 40.94
N THR A 611 -47.19 -10.29 40.41
CA THR A 611 -46.41 -11.47 40.89
C THR A 611 -45.19 -11.64 39.93
N GLY A 612 -44.16 -12.49 40.08
CA GLY A 612 -43.73 -13.53 41.04
C GLY A 612 -42.95 -14.64 40.28
N MET A 613 -41.83 -15.26 40.70
CA MET A 613 -40.99 -15.19 41.92
C MET A 613 -39.47 -15.46 41.57
N LEU A 614 -38.70 -16.08 42.48
CA LEU A 614 -37.24 -16.38 42.49
C LEU A 614 -36.78 -17.51 41.52
N TRP A 615 -35.50 -17.64 41.12
CA TRP A 615 -34.38 -18.22 41.90
C TRP A 615 -32.96 -17.65 41.60
N ARG A 616 -31.92 -18.15 42.31
CA ARG A 616 -30.55 -17.55 42.43
C ARG A 616 -29.37 -18.44 41.99
N SER A 617 -28.30 -17.83 41.48
CA SER A 617 -26.86 -17.99 41.88
C SER A 617 -26.02 -16.88 41.20
N GLN A 618 -25.20 -16.06 41.89
CA GLN A 618 -23.83 -16.27 42.41
C GLN A 618 -22.80 -16.66 41.31
N ALA A 619 -21.85 -15.79 40.90
CA ALA A 619 -20.61 -15.30 41.57
C ALA A 619 -19.36 -16.11 41.09
N TRP A 620 -18.10 -15.64 41.09
CA TRP A 620 -17.47 -14.43 41.66
C TRP A 620 -16.19 -14.03 40.88
N LYS A 621 -15.46 -12.99 41.31
CA LYS A 621 -14.09 -12.65 40.82
C LYS A 621 -13.03 -13.00 41.88
N PRO A 622 -11.77 -13.28 41.49
CA PRO A 622 -10.58 -13.01 42.30
C PRO A 622 -9.91 -11.68 41.89
N GLY A 623 -9.00 -11.17 42.73
CA GLY A 623 -8.26 -9.91 42.50
C GLY A 623 -6.82 -9.94 43.06
N LEU A 624 -6.09 -8.85 42.82
CA LEU A 624 -4.70 -8.64 43.28
C LEU A 624 -4.62 -8.31 44.79
N PRO A 625 -3.57 -8.74 45.51
CA PRO A 625 -3.18 -8.18 46.80
C PRO A 625 -1.92 -7.29 46.72
N GLY A 626 -1.92 -6.23 47.54
CA GLY A 626 -0.96 -5.13 47.51
C GLY A 626 0.41 -5.38 48.17
N PRO A 627 1.28 -4.36 48.19
CA PRO A 627 2.65 -4.42 48.71
C PRO A 627 2.76 -4.02 50.19
N LYS A 628 3.80 -4.47 50.89
CA LYS A 628 4.34 -3.83 52.11
C LYS A 628 5.86 -3.98 52.21
N ARG A 629 6.51 -2.95 52.76
CA ARG A 629 7.89 -2.97 53.31
C ARG A 629 7.81 -3.03 54.84
N ALA A 630 8.74 -3.72 55.49
CA ALA A 630 9.36 -3.32 56.77
C ALA A 630 10.48 -4.32 57.11
N LEU A 631 11.62 -3.79 57.59
CA LEU A 631 12.87 -4.50 57.94
C LEU A 631 13.55 -5.22 56.76
#